data_AF-A0A3D1YXB4-F1
#
_entry.id   AF-A0A3D1YXB4-F1
#
_cell.length_a   1.000
_cell.length_b   1.000
_cell.length_c   1.000
_cell.angle_alpha   90.00
_cell.angle_beta   90.00
_cell.angle_gamma   90.00
#
_symmetry.space_group_name_H-M   'P 1'
#
loop_
_entity.id
_entity.type
_entity.pdbx_description
1 polymer ?
#
loop_
_entity_poly.entity_id
_entity_poly.type
_entity_poly.pdbx_seq_one_letter_code
_entity_poly.pdbx_strand_id
1 'polypeptide(L)'
;MSDGNNIEVRMPDDMQAGAFANNMVVSHTKEEFVLDFMFVAPPTGTITSRVIVTPGHMKRILAAFKENVSKYEKVHGKIEAGPAPKQKLGFQPE
;
A
#
# COMPACT_ATOMS: atom_id res chain seq x y z
N MET A 1 20.54 -24.60 -17.13
CA MET A 1 19.29 -24.25 -17.84
C MET A 1 18.17 -24.63 -16.91
N SER A 2 17.62 -23.67 -16.18
CA SER A 2 16.38 -23.83 -15.43
C SER A 2 15.38 -22.94 -16.12
N ASP A 3 14.44 -23.57 -16.80
CA ASP A 3 13.36 -22.92 -17.53
C ASP A 3 12.67 -21.91 -16.60
N GLY A 4 12.83 -20.63 -16.94
CA GLY A 4 12.24 -19.53 -16.21
C GLY A 4 10.74 -19.66 -16.27
N ASN A 5 10.15 -20.19 -15.19
CA ASN A 5 8.72 -20.39 -15.08
C ASN A 5 8.05 -19.00 -15.07
N ASN A 6 7.66 -18.55 -16.26
CA ASN A 6 7.06 -17.25 -16.45
C ASN A 6 5.64 -17.34 -15.87
N ILE A 7 5.45 -16.74 -14.70
CA ILE A 7 4.14 -16.73 -14.06
C ILE A 7 3.28 -15.72 -14.80
N GLU A 8 2.28 -16.20 -15.53
CA GLU A 8 1.28 -15.32 -16.13
C GLU A 8 0.40 -14.74 -15.01
N VAL A 9 0.44 -13.42 -14.86
CA VAL A 9 -0.37 -12.69 -13.88
C VAL A 9 -1.57 -12.10 -14.62
N ARG A 10 -2.78 -12.54 -14.25
CA ARG A 10 -4.02 -12.00 -14.80
C ARG A 10 -4.61 -10.95 -13.86
N MET A 11 -5.03 -9.82 -14.40
CA MET A 11 -5.78 -8.80 -13.67
C MET A 11 -7.28 -9.06 -13.83
N PRO A 12 -8.03 -9.29 -12.74
CA PRO A 12 -9.49 -9.37 -12.78
C PRO A 12 -10.10 -8.07 -13.34
N ASP A 13 -11.21 -8.19 -14.08
CA ASP A 13 -11.82 -7.05 -14.78
C ASP A 13 -12.34 -5.98 -13.82
N ASP A 14 -12.84 -6.39 -12.66
CA ASP A 14 -13.30 -5.51 -11.58
C ASP A 14 -12.16 -4.74 -10.89
N MET A 15 -10.92 -5.22 -10.99
CA MET A 15 -9.73 -4.56 -10.44
C MET A 15 -9.07 -3.58 -11.40
N GLN A 16 -9.45 -3.55 -12.68
CA GLN A 16 -8.79 -2.73 -13.71
C GLN A 16 -8.82 -1.22 -13.41
N ALA A 17 -9.90 -0.74 -12.77
CA ALA A 17 -10.03 0.67 -12.41
C ALA A 17 -9.08 1.11 -11.27
N GLY A 18 -8.53 0.14 -10.52
CA GLY A 18 -7.80 0.40 -9.30
C GLY A 18 -8.69 0.91 -8.15
N ALA A 19 -8.11 0.97 -6.96
CA ALA A 19 -8.75 1.56 -5.78
C ALA A 19 -8.01 2.84 -5.40
N PHE A 20 -8.73 3.97 -5.38
CA PHE A 20 -8.17 5.21 -4.86
C PHE A 20 -8.14 5.16 -3.32
N ALA A 21 -7.04 5.63 -2.74
CA ALA A 21 -6.91 5.78 -1.30
C ALA A 21 -6.13 7.06 -0.99
N ASN A 22 -6.62 7.83 -0.01
CA ASN A 22 -5.94 9.02 0.50
C ASN A 22 -5.39 8.78 1.92
N ASN A 23 -5.57 7.59 2.46
CA ASN A 23 -5.05 7.19 3.77
C ASN A 23 -4.74 5.70 3.81
N MET A 24 -3.83 5.30 4.70
CA MET A 24 -3.48 3.91 4.95
C MET A 24 -3.23 3.71 6.45
N VAL A 25 -3.79 2.64 7.01
CA VAL A 25 -3.45 2.16 8.36
C VAL A 25 -2.76 0.81 8.24
N VAL A 26 -1.74 0.61 9.07
CA VAL A 26 -1.00 -0.64 9.14
C VAL A 26 -1.12 -1.19 10.55
N SER A 27 -1.57 -2.44 10.67
CA SER A 27 -1.50 -3.25 11.89
C SER A 27 -0.67 -4.50 11.63
N HIS A 28 -0.16 -5.13 12.68
CA HIS A 28 0.64 -6.34 12.51
C HIS A 28 0.66 -7.23 13.76
N THR A 29 0.91 -8.51 13.51
CA THR A 29 1.33 -9.50 14.52
C THR A 29 2.71 -10.03 14.16
N LYS A 30 3.17 -11.12 14.80
CA LYS A 30 4.40 -11.80 14.39
C LYS A 30 4.24 -12.56 13.07
N GLU A 31 3.00 -12.84 12.69
CA GLU A 31 2.62 -13.71 11.58
C GLU A 31 2.27 -12.91 10.32
N GLU A 32 1.69 -11.73 10.47
CA GLU A 32 1.19 -10.92 9.36
C GLU A 32 1.22 -9.41 9.59
N PHE A 33 1.20 -8.68 8.47
CA PHE A 33 0.92 -7.26 8.38
C PHE A 33 -0.39 -7.08 7.61
N VAL A 34 -1.27 -6.24 8.12
CA VAL A 34 -2.52 -5.85 7.47
C VAL A 34 -2.40 -4.39 7.06
N LEU A 35 -2.57 -4.13 5.76
CA LEU A 35 -2.54 -2.80 5.17
C LEU A 35 -3.96 -2.44 4.72
N ASP A 36 -4.59 -1.52 5.46
CA ASP A 36 -5.91 -1.00 5.15
C ASP A 36 -5.81 0.32 4.43
N PHE A 37 -6.09 0.30 3.14
CA PHE A 37 -6.20 1.49 2.30
C PHE A 37 -7.61 2.04 2.41
N MET A 38 -7.72 3.35 2.60
CA MET A 38 -8.99 4.01 2.87
C MET A 38 -9.16 5.26 2.01
N PHE A 39 -10.41 5.50 1.65
CA PHE A 39 -10.87 6.81 1.23
C PHE A 39 -11.59 7.48 2.41
N VAL A 40 -11.01 8.57 2.91
CA VAL A 40 -11.55 9.36 4.02
C VAL A 40 -12.05 10.69 3.48
N ALA A 41 -13.35 10.94 3.66
CA ALA A 41 -14.03 12.18 3.34
C ALA A 41 -14.92 12.56 4.53
N PRO A 42 -14.44 13.41 5.45
CA PRO A 42 -15.15 13.71 6.70
C PRO A 42 -16.62 14.11 6.47
N PRO A 43 -17.56 13.57 7.27
CA PRO A 43 -17.36 12.79 8.49
C PRO A 43 -17.16 11.28 8.27
N THR A 44 -17.16 10.80 7.02
CA THR A 44 -17.15 9.37 6.69
C THR A 44 -15.79 8.89 6.18
N GLY A 45 -15.57 7.59 6.22
CA GLY A 45 -14.47 6.93 5.55
C GLY A 45 -14.86 5.52 5.16
N THR A 46 -14.19 4.95 4.18
CA THR A 46 -14.43 3.58 3.72
C THR A 46 -13.11 2.90 3.39
N ILE A 47 -12.96 1.64 3.77
CA ILE A 47 -11.84 0.80 3.34
C ILE A 47 -12.05 0.51 1.86
N THR A 48 -11.10 0.92 1.03
CA THR A 48 -11.13 0.68 -0.42
C THR A 48 -10.35 -0.57 -0.80
N SER A 49 -9.38 -0.98 0.01
CA SER A 49 -8.67 -2.25 -0.14
C SER A 49 -8.01 -2.67 1.18
N ARG A 50 -7.97 -3.99 1.43
CA ARG A 50 -7.19 -4.61 2.49
C ARG A 50 -6.20 -5.59 1.87
N VAL A 51 -4.92 -5.43 2.20
CA VAL A 51 -3.87 -6.35 1.75
C VAL A 51 -3.18 -6.93 2.98
N ILE A 52 -3.10 -8.26 3.05
CA ILE A 52 -2.45 -8.98 4.15
C ILE A 52 -1.19 -9.65 3.61
N VAL A 53 -0.06 -9.42 4.27
CA VAL A 53 1.25 -9.95 3.85
C VAL A 53 2.02 -10.48 5.04
N THR A 54 2.90 -11.45 4.79
CA THR A 54 3.83 -11.92 5.84
C THR A 54 4.92 -10.87 6.12
N PRO A 55 5.53 -10.85 7.33
CA PRO A 55 6.61 -9.93 7.66
C PRO A 55 7.79 -9.96 6.66
N GLY A 56 8.11 -11.14 6.13
CA GLY A 56 9.14 -11.30 5.10
C GLY A 56 8.79 -10.61 3.79
N HIS A 57 7.52 -10.68 3.36
CA HIS A 57 7.03 -9.95 2.19
C HIS A 57 7.01 -8.45 2.44
N MET A 58 6.62 -8.01 3.64
CA MET A 58 6.60 -6.58 3.98
C MET A 58 7.98 -5.94 3.82
N LYS A 59 9.06 -6.63 4.24
CA LYS A 59 10.43 -6.15 4.00
C LYS A 59 10.76 -5.98 2.51
N ARG A 60 10.33 -6.91 1.66
CA ARG A 60 10.53 -6.80 0.20
C ARG A 60 9.74 -5.63 -0.39
N ILE A 61 8.51 -5.43 0.05
CA ILE A 61 7.66 -4.31 -0.38
C ILE A 61 8.30 -2.97 0.00
N LEU A 62 8.78 -2.81 1.23
CA LEU A 62 9.45 -1.58 1.68
C LEU A 62 10.69 -1.25 0.83
N ALA A 63 11.51 -2.26 0.52
CA ALA A 63 12.67 -2.08 -0.34
C ALA A 63 12.26 -1.64 -1.75
N ALA A 64 11.25 -2.29 -2.33
CA ALA A 64 10.74 -1.95 -3.65
C ALA A 64 10.15 -0.54 -3.71
N PHE A 65 9.38 -0.12 -2.69
CA PHE A 65 8.83 1.24 -2.63
C PHE A 65 9.92 2.29 -2.53
N LYS A 66 10.93 2.08 -1.66
CA LYS A 66 12.07 3.00 -1.54
C LYS A 66 12.80 3.18 -2.88
N GLU A 67 13.03 2.08 -3.60
CA GLU A 67 13.67 2.13 -4.90
C GLU A 67 12.82 2.89 -5.94
N ASN A 68 11.52 2.59 -6.02
CA ASN A 68 10.63 3.21 -7.00
C ASN A 68 10.37 4.69 -6.73
N VAL A 69 10.22 5.10 -5.46
CA VAL A 69 10.14 6.51 -5.08
C VAL A 69 11.42 7.24 -5.51
N SER A 70 12.60 6.67 -5.22
CA SER A 70 13.87 7.27 -5.64
C SER A 70 13.98 7.41 -7.17
N LYS A 71 13.51 6.42 -7.94
CA LYS A 71 13.47 6.50 -9.40
C LYS A 71 12.53 7.60 -9.89
N TYR A 72 11.33 7.69 -9.30
CA TYR A 72 10.36 8.74 -9.62
C TYR A 72 10.95 10.13 -9.36
N GLU A 73 11.53 10.35 -8.18
CA GLU A 73 12.05 11.67 -7.80
C GLU A 73 13.22 12.15 -8.67
N LYS A 74 14.04 11.22 -9.19
CA LYS A 74 15.10 11.55 -10.15
C LYS A 74 14.57 12.11 -11.46
N VAL A 75 13.37 11.72 -11.87
CA VAL A 75 12.76 12.12 -13.15
C VAL A 75 11.81 13.30 -12.98
N HIS A 76 11.01 13.29 -11.91
CA HIS A 76 9.90 14.24 -11.72
C HIS A 76 10.15 15.29 -10.63
N GLY A 77 11.29 15.21 -9.94
CA GLY A 77 11.60 16.08 -8.81
C GLY A 77 11.13 15.49 -7.48
N LYS A 78 11.57 16.14 -6.40
CA LYS A 78 11.33 15.68 -5.02
C LYS A 78 9.84 15.66 -4.70
N ILE A 79 9.39 14.61 -4.01
CA ILE A 79 8.04 14.53 -3.46
C ILE A 79 8.00 15.40 -2.20
N GLU A 80 7.14 16.41 -2.21
CA GLU A 80 6.84 17.18 -1.01
C GLU A 80 5.81 16.41 -0.17
N ALA A 81 6.21 16.03 1.04
CA ALA A 81 5.29 15.38 1.97
C ALA A 81 4.20 16.39 2.37
N GLY A 82 2.94 16.05 2.09
CA GLY A 82 1.81 16.81 2.63
C GLY A 82 1.81 16.80 4.16
N PRO A 83 1.07 17.72 4.80
CA PRO A 83 0.95 17.72 6.25
C PRO A 83 0.40 16.37 6.74
N ALA A 84 1.03 15.81 7.76
CA ALA A 84 0.56 14.55 8.35
C ALA A 84 -0.92 14.70 8.77
N PRO A 85 -1.79 13.71 8.49
CA PRO A 85 -3.18 13.76 8.90
C PRO A 85 -3.28 13.95 10.42
N LYS A 86 -3.93 15.04 10.86
CA LYS A 86 -4.11 15.35 12.30
C LYS A 86 -5.26 14.59 12.96
N GLN A 87 -5.97 13.75 12.20
CA GLN A 87 -7.17 13.06 12.68
C GLN A 87 -6.84 11.72 13.33
N LYS A 88 -7.29 11.56 14.58
CA LYS A 88 -7.41 10.24 15.22
C LYS A 88 -8.57 9.52 14.55
N LEU A 89 -8.29 8.63 13.60
CA LEU A 89 -9.30 7.72 13.08
C LEU A 89 -9.78 6.83 14.24
N GLY A 90 -11.09 6.53 14.29
CA GLY A 90 -11.67 5.63 15.28
C GLY A 90 -11.22 4.17 15.16
N PHE A 91 -10.22 3.91 14.31
CA PHE A 91 -9.57 2.63 14.12
C PHE A 91 -8.20 2.72 14.80
N GLN A 92 -8.09 2.18 16.01
CA GLN A 92 -6.80 1.98 16.67
C GLN A 92 -6.35 0.55 16.36
N PRO A 93 -5.36 0.35 15.47
CA PRO A 93 -4.65 -0.92 15.47
C PRO A 93 -3.89 -1.03 16.80
N GLU A 94 -4.01 -2.17 17.48
CA GLU A 94 -3.22 -2.50 18.67
C GLU A 94 -1.71 -2.52 18.37
#